data_AF-A0A1I5UJ18-F1
#
_entry.id   AF-A0A1I5UJ18-F1
#
_cell.length_a   1.000
_cell.length_b   1.000
_cell.length_c   1.000
_cell.angle_alpha   90.00
_cell.angle_beta   90.00
_cell.angle_gamma   90.00
#
_symmetry.space_group_name_H-M   'P 1'
#
loop_
_entity.id
_entity.type
_entity.pdbx_description
1 polymer ?
#
loop_
_entity_poly.entity_id
_entity_poly.type
_entity_poly.pdbx_seq_one_letter_code
_entity_poly.pdbx_strand_id
1 'polypeptide(L)'
;MTELSAISSTQGVSTDTSRLATKENLDKAGKQFEAVFTGMMLKSMRAAKLAEPLFDSKALDTFKDMQDQKLVQQMAEHTPLGIGKAMTDFLGRSQALASAGSGDSSNVDDSTG
;
A
#
# COMPACT_ATOMS: atom_id res chain seq x y z
N MET A 1 16.98 42.84 19.35
CA MET A 1 16.99 41.38 19.46
C MET A 1 15.91 40.86 18.54
N THR A 2 16.31 40.29 17.42
CA THR A 2 15.41 39.78 16.38
C THR A 2 15.03 38.35 16.74
N GLU A 3 13.81 38.15 17.22
CA GLU A 3 13.26 36.83 17.48
C GLU A 3 12.92 36.18 16.12
N LEU A 4 13.63 35.10 15.79
CA LEU A 4 13.36 34.27 14.61
C LEU A 4 12.00 33.58 14.78
N SER A 5 11.00 33.97 13.98
CA SER A 5 9.80 33.17 13.78
C SER A 5 10.19 31.82 13.16
N ALA A 6 10.14 30.77 13.97
CA ALA A 6 10.35 29.41 13.53
C ALA A 6 9.31 29.03 12.46
N ILE A 7 9.82 28.58 11.31
CA ILE A 7 9.05 28.13 10.16
C ILE A 7 8.37 26.83 10.54
N SER A 8 7.05 26.88 10.77
CA SER A 8 6.23 25.67 10.93
C SER A 8 5.94 25.07 9.54
N SER A 9 6.95 24.40 8.96
CA SER A 9 6.82 23.67 7.69
C SER A 9 6.98 22.17 7.91
N THR A 10 6.08 21.61 8.72
CA THR A 10 5.79 20.17 8.74
C THR A 10 4.27 19.99 8.80
N GLN A 11 3.59 20.49 7.77
CA GLN A 11 2.28 19.97 7.41
C GLN A 11 2.48 18.50 7.07
N GLY A 12 2.19 17.65 8.05
CA GLY A 12 2.31 16.22 7.97
C GLY A 12 1.57 15.68 6.75
N VAL A 13 2.08 14.57 6.22
CA VAL A 13 1.35 13.67 5.36
C VAL A 13 -0.02 13.45 5.99
N SER A 14 -1.06 14.10 5.45
CA SER A 14 -2.41 13.89 5.92
C SER A 14 -2.76 12.43 5.63
N THR A 15 -2.74 11.61 6.67
CA THR A 15 -3.28 10.25 6.72
C THR A 15 -4.81 10.32 6.66
N ASP A 16 -5.35 11.08 5.72
CA ASP A 16 -6.78 11.19 5.49
C ASP A 16 -7.22 9.94 4.72
N THR A 17 -7.26 8.83 5.44
CA THR A 17 -7.75 7.53 4.97
C THR A 17 -9.27 7.55 4.76
N SER A 18 -9.95 8.68 5.00
CA SER A 18 -11.38 8.86 4.73
C SER A 18 -11.74 8.64 3.26
N ARG A 19 -10.81 8.92 2.32
CA ARG A 19 -10.99 8.60 0.88
C ARG A 19 -10.89 7.11 0.57
N LEU A 20 -10.24 6.36 1.46
CA LEU A 20 -10.14 4.91 1.46
C LEU A 20 -11.26 4.26 2.29
N ALA A 21 -12.18 5.03 2.89
CA ALA A 21 -13.12 4.50 3.88
C ALA A 21 -14.19 3.57 3.29
N THR A 22 -14.41 3.60 1.97
CA THR A 22 -15.30 2.61 1.34
C THR A 22 -14.55 1.31 1.10
N LYS A 23 -15.13 0.21 1.57
CA LYS A 23 -14.64 -1.16 1.35
C LYS A 23 -14.27 -1.42 -0.11
N GLU A 24 -15.05 -0.87 -1.05
CA GLU A 24 -14.79 -0.99 -2.50
C GLU A 24 -13.50 -0.29 -2.95
N ASN A 25 -13.16 0.89 -2.39
CA ASN A 25 -11.91 1.58 -2.70
C ASN A 25 -10.71 0.83 -2.12
N LEU A 26 -10.84 0.26 -0.93
CA LEU A 26 -9.80 -0.61 -0.37
C LEU A 26 -9.60 -1.86 -1.24
N ASP A 27 -10.67 -2.54 -1.63
CA ASP A 27 -10.58 -3.74 -2.47
C ASP A 27 -9.92 -3.44 -3.83
N LYS A 28 -10.26 -2.30 -4.45
CA LYS A 28 -9.58 -1.83 -5.68
C LYS A 28 -8.10 -1.53 -5.44
N ALA A 29 -7.76 -0.84 -4.36
CA ALA A 29 -6.38 -0.53 -4.00
C ALA A 29 -5.57 -1.80 -3.71
N GLY A 30 -6.17 -2.80 -3.04
CA GLY A 30 -5.56 -4.09 -2.76
C GLY A 30 -5.19 -4.85 -4.04
N LYS A 31 -6.08 -4.87 -5.04
CA LYS A 31 -5.80 -5.47 -6.35
C LYS A 31 -4.62 -4.80 -7.07
N GLN A 32 -4.57 -3.47 -7.06
CA GLN A 32 -3.47 -2.71 -7.68
C GLN A 32 -2.14 -2.95 -6.94
N PHE A 33 -2.18 -2.99 -5.61
CA PHE A 33 -1.02 -3.31 -4.79
C PHE A 33 -0.48 -4.71 -5.07
N GLU A 34 -1.36 -5.71 -5.14
CA GLU A 34 -0.98 -7.10 -5.44
C GLU A 34 -0.35 -7.24 -6.83
N ALA A 35 -0.86 -6.52 -7.84
CA ALA A 35 -0.26 -6.51 -9.16
C ALA A 35 1.19 -5.98 -9.12
N VAL A 36 1.42 -4.83 -8.45
CA VAL A 36 2.75 -4.25 -8.32
C VAL A 36 3.70 -5.20 -7.57
N PHE A 37 3.25 -5.77 -6.45
CA PHE A 37 4.05 -6.69 -5.65
C PHE A 37 4.39 -7.98 -6.41
N THR A 38 3.43 -8.55 -7.13
CA THR A 38 3.64 -9.76 -7.96
C THR A 38 4.64 -9.47 -9.08
N GLY A 39 4.58 -8.28 -9.69
CA GLY A 39 5.58 -7.84 -10.67
C GLY A 39 6.98 -7.71 -10.07
N MET A 40 7.09 -7.14 -8.86
CA MET A 40 8.37 -7.07 -8.14
C MET A 40 8.90 -8.47 -7.81
N MET A 41 8.04 -9.38 -7.33
CA MET A 41 8.40 -10.76 -7.04
C MET A 41 8.92 -11.48 -8.29
N LEU A 42 8.19 -11.40 -9.42
CA LEU A 42 8.59 -12.03 -10.67
C LEU A 42 9.93 -11.47 -11.17
N LYS A 43 10.12 -10.15 -11.07
CA LYS A 43 11.36 -9.48 -11.42
C LYS A 43 12.52 -9.92 -10.52
N SER A 44 12.30 -10.05 -9.21
CA SER A 44 13.30 -10.56 -8.26
C SER A 44 13.64 -12.03 -8.50
N MET A 45 12.66 -12.88 -8.82
CA MET A 45 12.90 -14.29 -9.17
C MET A 45 13.75 -14.41 -10.44
N ARG A 46 13.49 -13.57 -11.45
CA ARG A 46 14.32 -13.51 -12.66
C ARG A 46 15.71 -12.98 -12.37
N ALA A 47 15.84 -11.91 -11.59
CA ALA A 47 17.13 -11.35 -11.20
C ALA A 47 17.98 -12.35 -10.38
N ALA A 48 17.33 -13.18 -9.55
CA ALA A 48 17.99 -14.25 -8.81
C ALA A 48 18.39 -15.45 -9.69
N LYS A 49 17.77 -15.60 -10.88
CA LYS A 49 18.05 -16.66 -11.85
C LYS A 49 18.85 -16.10 -13.03
N LEU A 50 20.09 -15.70 -12.77
CA LEU A 50 21.07 -15.35 -13.81
C LEU A 50 22.39 -16.07 -13.52
N ALA A 51 22.42 -17.37 -13.79
CA ALA A 51 23.65 -18.02 -14.19
C ALA A 51 24.10 -17.34 -15.51
N GLU A 52 25.25 -16.65 -15.45
CA GLU A 52 25.98 -15.97 -16.53
C GLU A 52 25.16 -15.39 -17.71
N PRO A 53 24.87 -14.07 -17.71
CA PRO A 53 24.22 -13.41 -18.84
C PRO A 53 25.24 -13.15 -19.96
N LEU A 54 25.52 -14.17 -20.79
CA LEU A 54 26.38 -14.02 -21.97
C LEU A 54 25.66 -13.45 -23.20
N PHE A 55 24.34 -13.28 -23.15
CA PHE A 55 23.51 -12.85 -24.28
C PHE A 55 22.41 -11.83 -23.92
N ASP A 56 22.63 -10.99 -22.91
CA ASP A 56 21.63 -9.99 -22.55
C ASP A 56 21.71 -8.75 -23.45
N SER A 57 20.57 -8.39 -24.04
CA SER A 57 20.44 -7.20 -24.88
C SER A 57 19.31 -6.34 -24.33
N LYS A 58 19.52 -5.02 -24.23
CA LYS A 58 18.50 -4.07 -23.71
C LYS A 58 17.13 -4.19 -24.40
N ALA A 59 17.12 -4.55 -25.68
CA ALA A 59 15.88 -4.79 -26.43
C ALA A 59 15.12 -6.02 -25.91
N LEU A 60 15.83 -7.08 -25.56
CA LEU A 60 15.27 -8.30 -25.00
C LEU A 60 14.71 -8.05 -23.59
N ASP A 61 15.41 -7.26 -22.77
CA ASP A 61 14.92 -6.86 -21.44
C ASP A 61 13.63 -6.05 -21.52
N THR A 62 13.55 -5.10 -22.44
CA THR A 62 12.34 -4.29 -22.64
C THR A 62 11.15 -5.16 -23.04
N PHE A 63 11.36 -6.10 -23.97
CA PHE A 63 10.31 -7.03 -24.39
C PHE A 63 9.85 -7.93 -23.24
N LYS A 64 10.79 -8.46 -22.47
CA LYS A 64 10.53 -9.29 -21.28
C LYS A 64 9.79 -8.52 -20.19
N ASP A 65 10.16 -7.26 -19.92
CA ASP A 65 9.46 -6.39 -18.96
C ASP A 65 8.01 -6.16 -19.40
N MET A 66 7.75 -5.93 -20.69
CA MET A 66 6.38 -5.80 -21.21
C MET A 66 5.58 -7.12 -21.10
N GLN A 67 6.23 -8.26 -21.38
CA GLN A 67 5.61 -9.57 -21.21
C GLN A 67 5.22 -9.82 -19.76
N ASP A 68 6.11 -9.49 -18.83
CA ASP A 68 5.85 -9.63 -17.39
C ASP A 68 4.70 -8.72 -16.95
N GLN A 69 4.65 -7.48 -17.43
CA GLN A 69 3.54 -6.57 -17.13
C GLN A 69 2.19 -7.17 -17.55
N LYS A 70 2.12 -7.81 -18.72
CA LYS A 70 0.89 -8.48 -19.18
C LYS A 70 0.56 -9.72 -18.37
N LEU A 71 1.56 -10.54 -18.07
CA LEU A 71 1.40 -11.72 -17.24
C LEU A 71 0.88 -11.35 -15.84
N VAL A 72 1.47 -10.32 -15.22
CA VAL A 72 1.09 -9.83 -13.90
C VAL A 72 -0.34 -9.29 -13.89
N GLN A 73 -0.74 -8.54 -14.92
CA GLN A 73 -2.13 -8.08 -15.06
C GLN A 73 -3.11 -9.26 -15.10
N GLN A 74 -2.82 -10.28 -15.91
CA GLN A 74 -3.67 -11.48 -16.00
C GLN A 74 -3.70 -12.28 -14.69
N MET A 75 -2.56 -12.42 -14.00
CA MET A 75 -2.49 -13.11 -12.71
C MET A 75 -3.26 -12.38 -11.61
N ALA A 76 -3.16 -11.05 -11.55
CA ALA A 76 -3.92 -10.25 -10.59
C ALA A 76 -5.45 -10.34 -10.80
N GLU A 77 -5.90 -10.55 -12.04
CA GLU A 77 -7.32 -10.69 -12.37
C GLU A 77 -7.86 -12.11 -12.14
N HIS A 78 -7.10 -13.14 -12.52
CA HIS A 78 -7.59 -14.53 -12.56
C HIS A 78 -7.05 -15.44 -11.45
N THR A 79 -5.92 -15.09 -10.82
CA THR A 79 -5.30 -15.92 -9.78
C THR A 79 -4.66 -15.05 -8.70
N PRO A 80 -5.48 -14.30 -7.94
CA PRO A 80 -4.98 -13.46 -6.86
C PRO A 80 -4.33 -14.32 -5.77
N LEU A 81 -3.14 -13.93 -5.33
CA LEU A 81 -2.37 -14.62 -4.28
C LEU A 81 -2.92 -14.32 -2.88
N GLY A 82 -3.80 -13.33 -2.75
CA GLY A 82 -4.45 -12.91 -1.52
C GLY A 82 -3.67 -11.87 -0.72
N ILE A 83 -2.53 -11.40 -1.24
CA ILE A 83 -1.66 -10.44 -0.56
C ILE A 83 -2.34 -9.07 -0.50
N GLY A 84 -2.97 -8.66 -1.60
CA GLY A 84 -3.74 -7.42 -1.66
C GLY A 84 -4.89 -7.40 -0.66
N LYS A 85 -5.59 -8.53 -0.53
CA LYS A 85 -6.68 -8.71 0.44
C LYS A 85 -6.18 -8.69 1.88
N ALA A 86 -5.08 -9.38 2.18
CA ALA A 86 -4.50 -9.38 3.52
C ALA A 86 -4.09 -7.95 3.95
N MET A 87 -3.55 -7.17 3.02
CA MET A 87 -3.20 -5.77 3.26
C MET A 87 -4.43 -4.90 3.51
N THR A 88 -5.49 -5.02 2.71
CA THR A 88 -6.71 -4.24 2.90
C THR A 88 -7.43 -4.60 4.19
N ASP A 89 -7.46 -5.89 4.56
CA ASP A 89 -8.02 -6.36 5.82
C ASP A 89 -7.21 -5.81 7.03
N PHE A 90 -5.87 -5.75 6.93
CA PHE A 90 -5.01 -5.13 7.94
C PHE A 90 -5.29 -3.63 8.10
N LEU A 91 -5.37 -2.88 6.99
CA LEU A 91 -5.68 -1.44 7.00
C LEU A 91 -7.11 -1.15 7.49
N GLY A 92 -8.08 -2.02 7.16
CA GLY A 92 -9.45 -1.89 7.64
C GLY A 92 -9.52 -2.12 9.16
N ARG A 93 -8.79 -3.10 9.67
CA ARG A 93 -8.71 -3.40 11.11
C ARG A 93 -7.98 -2.32 11.89
N SER A 94 -6.91 -1.75 11.36
CA SER A 94 -6.17 -0.66 12.02
C SER A 94 -7.03 0.61 12.13
N GLN A 95 -7.82 0.93 11.11
CA GLN A 95 -8.77 2.05 11.16
C GLN A 95 -9.89 1.81 12.18
N ALA A 96 -10.44 0.60 12.25
CA ALA A 96 -11.45 0.26 13.25
C ALA A 96 -10.91 0.38 14.69
N LEU A 97 -9.65 -0.01 14.93
CA LEU A 97 -8.98 0.15 16.21
C LEU A 97 -8.73 1.62 16.57
N ALA A 98 -8.36 2.45 15.60
CA ALA A 98 -8.17 3.89 15.79
C ALA A 98 -9.48 4.62 16.17
N SER A 99 -10.61 4.23 15.55
CA SER A 99 -11.93 4.79 15.87
C SER A 99 -12.50 4.31 17.22
N ALA A 100 -12.10 3.13 17.70
CA ALA A 100 -12.54 2.61 19.00
C ALA A 100 -11.85 3.30 20.20
N GLY A 101 -10.63 3.83 20.02
CA GLY A 101 -9.88 4.53 21.07
C GLY A 101 -10.29 6.00 21.30
N SER A 102 -11.21 6.54 20.50
CA SER A 102 -11.62 7.95 20.54
C SER A 102 -12.99 8.19 21.21
N GLY A 103 -13.60 7.15 21.81
CA GLY A 103 -14.98 7.19 22.34
C GLY A 103 -15.18 7.15 23.86
N ASP A 104 -14.13 7.18 24.69
CA ASP A 104 -14.23 6.89 26.14
C ASP A 104 -13.98 8.08 27.08
N SER A 105 -14.12 9.34 26.63
CA SER A 105 -13.80 10.52 27.47
C SER A 105 -14.98 11.42 27.83
N SER A 106 -16.24 11.02 27.61
CA SER A 106 -17.40 11.92 27.76
C SER A 106 -18.45 11.50 28.79
N ASN A 107 -18.10 10.74 29.84
CA ASN A 107 -19.06 10.49 30.92
C ASN A 107 -18.39 10.25 32.28
N VAL A 108 -17.67 11.26 32.80
CA VAL A 108 -17.47 11.38 34.24
C VAL A 108 -18.57 12.31 34.76
N ASP A 109 -19.63 11.64 35.18
CA ASP A 109 -20.68 12.04 36.12
C ASP A 109 -20.30 13.25 37.00
N ASP A 110 -20.85 14.42 36.66
CA ASP A 110 -20.94 15.59 37.53
C ASP A 110 -22.17 15.42 38.44
N SER A 111 -22.06 14.55 39.44
CA SER A 111 -23.08 14.36 40.47
C SER A 111 -22.45 14.09 41.84
N THR A 112 -21.72 15.07 42.37
CA THR A 112 -21.41 15.09 43.81
C THR A 112 -21.34 16.52 44.34
N GLY A 113 -22.32 16.88 45.20
CA GLY A 113 -22.17 17.90 46.23
C GLY A 113 -23.15 19.07 46.17
#